data_AF-A0A0R3R7Y3-F1
#
_entry.id   AF-A0A0R3R7Y3-F1
#
_cell.length_a   1.000
_cell.length_b   1.000
_cell.length_c   1.000
_cell.angle_alpha   90.00
_cell.angle_beta   90.00
_cell.angle_gamma   90.00
#
_symmetry.space_group_name_H-M   'P 1'
#
loop_
_entity.id
_entity.type
_entity.pdbx_description
1 polymer ?
#
loop_
_entity_poly.entity_id
_entity_poly.type
_entity_poly.pdbx_seq_one_letter_code
_entity_poly.pdbx_strand_id
1 'polypeptide(L)'
;MQAFFLQEVQLGEELVADGHTEEGIEHLCNAITLCGQSAQLIQIFQQTLPSEHFDLLIQKLPETKTRLMRMFGDRVGQVERSHAGAEDGEGPLAVAAPNTIEISDDLELE
;
A
#
# COMPACT_ATOMS: atom_id res chain seq x y z
N MET A 1 -15.62 -0.89 -4.63
CA MET A 1 -14.38 -0.18 -5.02
C MET A 1 -14.67 0.95 -6.01
N GLN A 2 -15.39 0.68 -7.10
CA GLN A 2 -15.65 1.68 -8.15
C GLN A 2 -16.50 2.88 -7.70
N ALA A 3 -17.48 2.69 -6.81
CA ALA A 3 -18.27 3.79 -6.24
C ALA A 3 -17.43 4.76 -5.37
N PHE A 4 -16.46 4.24 -4.61
CA PHE A 4 -15.58 5.05 -3.78
C PHE A 4 -14.63 5.90 -4.63
N PHE A 5 -14.15 5.34 -5.74
CA PHE A 5 -13.35 6.09 -6.72
C PHE A 5 -14.13 7.30 -7.25
N LEU A 6 -15.35 7.11 -7.76
CA LEU A 6 -16.16 8.20 -8.28
C LEU A 6 -16.49 9.26 -7.22
N GLN A 7 -16.77 8.83 -5.99
CA GLN A 7 -17.04 9.74 -4.89
C GLN A 7 -15.83 10.59 -4.54
N GLU A 8 -14.64 9.99 -4.41
CA GLU A 8 -13.40 10.73 -4.11
C GLU A 8 -13.03 11.69 -5.25
N VAL A 9 -13.27 11.31 -6.51
CA VAL A 9 -13.02 12.21 -7.65
C VAL A 9 -13.97 13.41 -7.62
N GLN A 10 -15.28 13.18 -7.45
CA GLN A 10 -16.26 14.26 -7.40
C GLN A 10 -16.00 15.23 -6.24
N LEU A 11 -15.71 14.68 -5.06
CA LEU A 11 -15.39 15.49 -3.88
C LEU A 11 -14.08 16.26 -4.06
N GLY A 12 -13.07 15.62 -4.66
CA GLY A 12 -11.80 16.28 -4.99
C GLY A 12 -11.99 17.44 -5.95
N GLU A 13 -12.77 17.27 -7.01
CA GLU A 13 -13.08 18.32 -7.99
C GLU A 13 -13.87 19.48 -7.38
N GLU A 14 -14.86 19.18 -6.53
CA GLU A 14 -15.65 20.20 -5.81
C GLU A 14 -14.76 21.04 -4.88
N LEU A 15 -13.90 20.40 -4.09
CA LEU A 15 -12.98 21.09 -3.18
C LEU A 15 -11.97 21.96 -3.94
N VAL A 16 -11.43 21.48 -5.06
CA VAL A 16 -10.53 22.29 -5.91
C VAL A 16 -11.27 23.50 -6.50
N ALA A 17 -12.53 23.34 -6.90
CA ALA A 17 -13.36 24.43 -7.43
C ALA A 17 -13.69 25.50 -6.37
N ASP A 18 -13.88 25.08 -5.12
CA ASP A 18 -14.15 25.97 -3.97
C ASP A 18 -12.88 26.64 -3.40
N GLY A 19 -11.69 26.29 -3.91
CA GLY A 19 -10.41 26.85 -3.48
C GLY A 19 -9.72 26.06 -2.35
N HIS A 20 -10.29 24.92 -1.93
CA HIS A 20 -9.67 23.97 -1.00
C HIS A 20 -8.73 23.00 -1.75
N THR A 21 -7.74 23.56 -2.45
CA THR A 21 -6.87 22.79 -3.36
C THR A 21 -6.17 21.62 -2.67
N GLU A 22 -5.57 21.83 -1.50
CA GLU A 22 -4.84 20.76 -0.80
C GLU A 22 -5.73 19.57 -0.42
N GLU A 23 -6.91 19.84 0.14
CA GLU A 23 -7.88 18.80 0.51
C GLU A 23 -8.43 18.11 -0.74
N GLY A 24 -8.75 18.86 -1.80
CA GLY A 24 -9.23 18.29 -3.04
C GLY A 24 -8.20 17.35 -3.69
N ILE A 25 -6.93 17.74 -3.72
CA ILE A 25 -5.83 16.88 -4.21
C ILE A 25 -5.67 15.61 -3.37
N GLU A 26 -5.92 15.67 -2.05
CA GLU A 26 -5.86 14.50 -1.18
C GLU A 26 -6.90 13.44 -1.58
N HIS A 27 -8.14 13.86 -1.85
CA HIS A 27 -9.20 12.96 -2.31
C HIS A 27 -8.86 12.35 -3.69
N LEU A 28 -8.32 13.13 -4.61
CA LEU A 28 -7.87 12.59 -5.90
C LEU A 28 -6.75 11.54 -5.73
N CYS A 29 -5.80 11.75 -4.82
CA CYS A 29 -4.75 10.78 -4.53
C CYS A 29 -5.30 9.47 -3.93
N ASN A 30 -6.28 9.55 -3.05
CA ASN A 30 -6.96 8.38 -2.49
C ASN A 30 -7.66 7.58 -3.61
N ALA A 31 -8.36 8.26 -4.52
CA ALA A 31 -9.03 7.65 -5.67
C ALA A 31 -8.04 6.86 -6.55
N ILE A 32 -6.90 7.48 -6.90
CA ILE A 32 -5.85 6.87 -7.73
C ILE A 32 -5.23 5.65 -7.05
N THR A 33 -4.96 5.73 -5.74
CA THR A 33 -4.31 4.64 -4.99
C THR A 33 -5.16 3.38 -4.93
N LEU A 34 -6.48 3.52 -5.01
CA LEU A 34 -7.44 2.40 -4.99
C LEU A 34 -7.64 1.76 -6.37
N CYS A 35 -7.15 2.37 -7.44
CA CYS A 35 -7.29 1.87 -8.80
C CYS A 35 -6.13 0.94 -9.17
N GLY A 36 -6.45 -0.25 -9.72
CA GLY A 36 -5.46 -1.16 -10.31
C GLY A 36 -4.81 -0.64 -11.61
N GLN A 37 -5.29 0.48 -12.15
CA GLN A 37 -4.79 1.15 -13.35
C GLN A 37 -4.50 2.64 -13.09
N SER A 38 -3.69 2.92 -12.06
CA SER A 38 -3.33 4.30 -11.67
C SER A 38 -2.66 5.10 -12.81
N ALA A 39 -1.90 4.44 -13.70
CA ALA A 39 -1.18 5.13 -14.79
C ALA A 39 -2.11 5.85 -15.78
N GLN A 40 -3.21 5.22 -16.23
CA GLN A 40 -4.17 5.87 -17.13
C GLN A 40 -4.86 7.05 -16.46
N LEU A 41 -5.18 6.91 -15.17
CA LEU A 41 -5.87 7.91 -14.39
C LEU A 41 -5.01 9.14 -14.14
N ILE A 42 -3.74 8.94 -13.81
CA ILE A 42 -2.76 10.02 -13.70
C ILE A 42 -2.64 10.78 -15.02
N GLN A 43 -2.62 10.06 -16.16
CA GLN A 43 -2.54 10.70 -17.47
C GLN A 43 -3.78 11.52 -17.80
N ILE A 44 -4.98 11.09 -17.40
CA ILE A 44 -6.20 11.89 -17.53
C ILE A 44 -6.09 13.16 -16.68
N PHE A 45 -5.68 13.03 -15.40
CA PHE A 45 -5.52 14.19 -14.53
C PHE A 45 -4.47 15.19 -15.02
N GLN A 46 -3.42 14.72 -15.68
CA GLN A 46 -2.45 15.61 -16.32
C GLN A 46 -3.06 16.48 -17.44
N GLN A 47 -4.12 16.00 -18.10
CA GLN A 47 -4.81 16.74 -19.15
C GLN A 47 -5.93 17.64 -18.62
N THR A 48 -6.52 17.30 -17.47
CA THR A 48 -7.68 18.02 -16.92
C THR A 48 -7.30 19.03 -15.83
N LEU A 49 -6.19 18.83 -15.12
CA LEU A 49 -5.73 19.73 -14.08
C LEU A 49 -4.69 20.74 -14.60
N PRO A 50 -4.70 21.98 -14.08
CA PRO A 50 -3.59 22.91 -14.26
C PRO A 50 -2.27 22.31 -13.75
N SER A 51 -1.15 22.69 -14.36
CA SER A 51 0.18 22.15 -14.01
C SER A 51 0.50 22.25 -12.51
N GLU A 52 0.15 23.37 -11.88
CA GLU A 52 0.37 23.61 -10.44
C GLU A 52 -0.36 22.58 -9.56
N HIS A 53 -1.62 22.28 -9.89
CA HIS A 53 -2.43 21.31 -9.14
C HIS A 53 -1.96 19.87 -9.41
N PHE A 54 -1.52 19.59 -10.64
CA PHE A 54 -0.99 18.28 -11.00
C PHE A 54 0.35 17.98 -10.30
N ASP A 55 1.25 18.96 -10.23
CA ASP A 55 2.53 18.80 -9.53
C ASP A 55 2.31 18.48 -8.03
N LEU A 56 1.35 19.15 -7.40
CA LEU A 56 0.95 18.86 -6.01
C LEU A 56 0.38 17.44 -5.85
N LEU A 57 -0.43 16.99 -6.82
CA LEU A 57 -0.96 15.63 -6.84
C LEU A 57 0.15 14.56 -6.91
N ILE A 58 1.13 14.75 -7.78
CA ILE A 58 2.28 13.83 -7.90
C ILE A 58 3.11 13.82 -6.61
N GLN A 59 3.26 14.96 -5.95
CA GLN A 59 3.98 15.07 -4.67
C GLN A 59 3.27 14.33 -3.53
N LYS A 60 1.93 14.42 -3.44
CA LYS A 60 1.12 13.84 -2.35
C LYS A 60 0.78 12.36 -2.54
N LEU A 61 0.84 11.85 -3.76
CA LEU A 61 0.59 10.45 -4.11
C LEU A 61 1.43 9.43 -3.29
N PRO A 62 2.77 9.55 -3.19
CA PRO A 62 3.59 8.61 -2.42
C PRO A 62 3.27 8.62 -0.91
N GLU A 63 2.95 9.78 -0.33
CA GLU A 63 2.51 9.89 1.06
C GLU A 63 1.18 9.18 1.27
N THR A 64 0.22 9.42 0.37
CA THR A 64 -1.11 8.79 0.39
C THR A 64 -1.00 7.27 0.29
N LYS A 65 -0.16 6.78 -0.63
CA LYS A 65 0.12 5.35 -0.78
C LYS A 65 0.69 4.74 0.50
N THR A 66 1.65 5.41 1.12
CA THR A 66 2.28 4.95 2.37
C THR A 66 1.26 4.95 3.51
N ARG A 67 0.43 5.99 3.62
CA ARG A 67 -0.65 6.10 4.60
C ARG A 67 -1.65 4.95 4.48
N LEU A 68 -2.15 4.70 3.28
CA LEU A 68 -3.12 3.63 3.03
C LEU A 68 -2.47 2.26 3.28
N MET A 69 -1.22 2.06 2.84
CA MET A 69 -0.47 0.83 3.11
C MET A 69 -0.29 0.59 4.61
N ARG A 70 -0.11 1.63 5.43
CA ARG A 70 -0.06 1.50 6.89
C ARG A 70 -1.42 1.15 7.49
N MET A 71 -2.48 1.88 7.10
CA MET A 71 -3.85 1.64 7.60
C MET A 71 -4.40 0.25 7.27
N PHE A 72 -4.05 -0.28 6.10
CA PHE A 72 -4.47 -1.61 5.66
C PHE A 72 -3.44 -2.70 5.97
N GLY A 73 -2.16 -2.36 6.08
CA GLY A 73 -1.06 -3.29 6.37
C GLY A 73 -0.95 -3.70 7.84
N ASP A 74 -1.30 -2.83 8.79
CA ASP A 74 -1.33 -3.21 10.23
C ASP A 74 -2.35 -4.32 10.54
N ARG A 75 -3.32 -4.55 9.65
CA ARG A 75 -4.33 -5.60 9.77
C ARG A 75 -3.76 -6.99 9.48
N VAL A 76 -2.69 -7.08 8.69
CA VAL A 76 -2.02 -8.34 8.35
C VAL A 76 -1.04 -8.76 9.47
N GLY A 77 -0.47 -7.80 10.21
CA GLY A 77 0.47 -8.06 11.32
C GLY A 77 -0.16 -8.35 12.69
N GLN A 78 -1.49 -8.44 12.79
CA GLN A 78 -2.20 -8.74 14.05
C GLN A 78 -2.68 -10.19 14.15
N VAL A 79 -2.59 -10.99 13.07
CA VAL A 79 -2.96 -12.42 13.10
C VAL A 79 -1.87 -13.28 13.78
N GLU A 80 -0.62 -12.81 13.85
CA GLU A 80 0.52 -13.55 14.42
C GLU A 80 0.95 -13.08 15.82
N ARG A 81 0.04 -12.52 16.63
CA ARG A 81 0.36 -12.08 18.01
C ARG A 81 -0.60 -12.57 19.10
N SER A 82 -1.37 -13.61 18.82
CA SER A 82 -2.28 -14.22 19.80
C SER A 82 -1.82 -15.57 20.36
N HIS A 83 -0.53 -15.90 20.28
CA HIS A 83 0.01 -17.11 20.91
C HIS A 83 1.44 -16.93 21.42
N ALA A 84 1.62 -16.17 22.50
CA ALA A 84 2.83 -16.22 23.31
C ALA A 84 2.44 -16.14 24.79
N GLY A 85 1.93 -17.26 25.30
CA GLY A 85 1.87 -17.53 26.74
C GLY A 85 3.28 -17.87 27.24
N ALA A 86 3.62 -17.29 28.38
CA ALA A 86 4.92 -17.32 29.02
C ALA A 86 5.36 -18.72 29.48
N GLU A 87 6.64 -19.05 29.29
CA GLU A 87 7.37 -20.04 30.09
C GLU A 87 8.78 -19.48 30.35
N ASP A 88 9.07 -19.20 31.62
CA ASP A 88 10.36 -18.84 32.23
C ASP A 88 11.41 -19.97 32.05
N GLY A 89 12.68 -19.65 31.80
CA GLY A 89 13.74 -20.67 31.88
C GLY A 89 15.14 -20.23 31.39
N GLU A 90 16.04 -20.09 32.34
CA GLU A 90 17.48 -19.80 32.25
C GLU A 90 18.31 -20.69 31.30
N GLY A 91 19.43 -20.17 30.79
CA GLY A 91 20.66 -20.96 30.56
C GLY A 91 21.35 -20.83 29.18
N PRO A 92 22.67 -20.59 29.10
CA PRO A 92 23.37 -20.22 27.87
C PRO A 92 24.15 -21.38 27.18
N LEU A 93 24.51 -21.13 25.91
CA LEU A 93 25.68 -21.62 25.17
C LEU A 93 25.82 -23.15 24.95
N ALA A 94 25.72 -23.61 23.70
CA ALA A 94 26.64 -24.59 23.09
C ALA A 94 26.27 -24.92 21.63
N VAL A 95 27.23 -24.66 20.75
CA VAL A 95 27.71 -25.46 19.59
C VAL A 95 26.74 -26.44 18.88
N ALA A 96 26.68 -26.35 17.54
CA ALA A 96 27.07 -27.42 16.61
C ALA A 96 26.62 -27.09 15.17
N ALA A 97 27.63 -26.88 14.32
CA ALA A 97 27.85 -27.33 12.93
C ALA A 97 26.69 -27.72 11.96
N PRO A 98 26.99 -27.71 10.64
CA PRO A 98 26.06 -27.50 9.55
C PRO A 98 25.41 -28.80 9.05
N ASN A 99 24.19 -28.71 8.50
CA ASN A 99 23.63 -29.79 7.70
C ASN A 99 23.11 -29.28 6.35
N THR A 100 23.95 -29.51 5.33
CA THR A 100 23.62 -30.11 4.03
C THR A 100 22.17 -30.53 3.87
N ILE A 101 21.46 -29.92 2.92
CA ILE A 101 20.23 -30.49 2.37
C ILE A 101 20.66 -31.49 1.29
N GLU A 102 20.56 -32.76 1.65
CA GLU A 102 20.57 -33.93 0.76
C GLU A 102 19.35 -33.85 -0.17
N ILE A 103 19.57 -33.52 -1.45
CA ILE A 103 18.58 -33.83 -2.49
C ILE A 103 19.04 -35.16 -3.10
N SER A 104 18.63 -36.26 -2.47
CA SER A 104 18.69 -37.58 -3.07
C SER A 104 17.42 -37.81 -3.90
N ASP A 105 17.64 -38.32 -5.12
CA ASP A 105 16.87 -39.35 -5.86
C ASP A 105 15.34 -39.24 -5.89
N ASP A 106 14.61 -39.47 -6.98
CA ASP A 106 14.80 -40.23 -8.22
C ASP A 106 13.45 -40.16 -8.96
N LEU A 107 13.45 -40.57 -10.24
CA LEU A 107 12.33 -41.05 -11.08
C LEU A 107 11.97 -40.22 -12.32
N GLU A 108 12.51 -40.74 -13.43
CA GLU A 108 12.08 -40.68 -14.83
C GLU A 108 10.59 -41.09 -15.07
N LEU A 109 10.19 -40.93 -16.34
CA LEU A 109 8.99 -41.37 -17.10
C LEU A 109 8.10 -40.18 -17.48
N GLU A 110 7.88 -39.84 -18.76
CA GLU A 110 7.85 -40.58 -20.03
C GLU A 110 8.12 -39.61 -21.21
#